data_AF-A0A659UAC6-F1
#
_entry.id   AF-A0A659UAC6-F1
#
_cell.length_a   1.000
_cell.length_b   1.000
_cell.length_c   1.000
_cell.angle_alpha   90.00
_cell.angle_beta   90.00
_cell.angle_gamma   90.00
#
_symmetry.space_group_name_H-M   'P 1'
#
loop_
_entity.id
_entity.type
_entity.pdbx_description
1 polymer ?
#
loop_
_entity_poly.entity_id
_entity_poly.type
_entity_poly.pdbx_seq_one_letter_code
_entity_poly.pdbx_strand_id
1 'polypeptide(L)'
;VAIIGPSGSGKSTLLRSINHLETLNGGEVWLDGVQVNQPLHGQAFERHINKVRQQMGMVFQHFNLFPHLTVIENITMGPVILKGMPKADAKALAHELLSKVG
;
A
#
# COMPACT_ATOMS: atom_id res chain seq x y z
N VAL A 1 -15.69 7.47 0.31
CA VAL A 1 -15.94 7.88 -1.09
C VAL A 1 -15.95 6.62 -1.95
N ALA A 2 -16.90 6.47 -2.88
CA ALA A 2 -16.93 5.38 -3.84
C ALA A 2 -16.82 5.94 -5.27
N ILE A 3 -16.08 5.26 -6.15
CA ILE A 3 -15.89 5.64 -7.55
C ILE A 3 -16.55 4.58 -8.43
N ILE A 4 -17.58 4.95 -9.18
CA ILE A 4 -18.40 4.03 -9.99
C ILE A 4 -18.46 4.55 -11.42
N GLY A 5 -18.50 3.63 -12.40
CA GLY A 5 -18.51 3.97 -13.82
C GLY A 5 -18.31 2.73 -14.71
N PRO A 6 -18.56 2.83 -16.03
CA PRO A 6 -18.48 1.71 -16.96
C PRO A 6 -17.05 1.14 -17.07
N SER A 7 -16.91 -0.07 -17.65
CA SER A 7 -15.57 -0.62 -17.93
C SER A 7 -14.76 0.34 -18.81
N GLY A 8 -13.46 0.45 -18.55
CA GLY A 8 -12.58 1.39 -19.28
C GLY A 8 -12.65 2.85 -18.82
N SER A 9 -13.51 3.22 -17.86
CA SER A 9 -13.64 4.61 -17.38
C SER A 9 -12.48 5.10 -16.49
N GLY A 10 -11.35 4.37 -16.43
CA GLY A 10 -10.15 4.79 -15.70
C GLY A 10 -10.18 4.64 -14.17
N LYS A 11 -11.20 4.01 -13.57
CA LYS A 11 -11.33 3.89 -12.09
C LYS A 11 -10.12 3.21 -11.44
N SER A 12 -9.70 2.07 -11.98
CA SER A 12 -8.56 1.33 -11.45
C SER A 12 -7.26 2.10 -11.68
N THR A 13 -7.13 2.78 -12.82
CA THR A 13 -6.00 3.67 -13.10
C THR A 13 -5.92 4.79 -12.08
N LEU A 14 -7.04 5.45 -11.77
CA LEU A 14 -7.11 6.49 -10.76
C LEU A 14 -6.71 5.98 -9.37
N LEU A 15 -7.30 4.86 -8.92
CA LEU A 15 -6.96 4.26 -7.62
C LEU A 15 -5.48 3.89 -7.51
N ARG A 16 -4.89 3.33 -8.58
CA ARG A 16 -3.47 2.98 -8.64
C ARG A 16 -2.57 4.21 -8.79
N SER A 17 -3.06 5.29 -9.37
CA SER A 17 -2.29 6.54 -9.48
C SER A 17 -2.13 7.22 -8.12
N ILE A 18 -3.13 7.09 -7.22
CA ILE A 18 -3.09 7.68 -5.88
C ILE A 18 -1.89 7.18 -5.06
N ASN A 19 -1.57 5.89 -5.13
CA ASN A 19 -0.40 5.30 -4.44
C ASN A 19 0.82 5.09 -5.36
N HIS A 20 0.81 5.75 -6.53
CA HIS A 20 1.85 5.68 -7.55
C HIS A 20 2.19 4.26 -8.01
N LEU A 21 1.19 3.37 -8.10
CA LEU A 21 1.32 2.11 -8.85
C LEU A 21 1.11 2.31 -10.36
N GLU A 22 0.54 3.44 -10.75
CA GLU A 22 0.49 3.94 -12.13
C GLU A 22 1.07 5.36 -12.15
N THR A 23 1.88 5.67 -13.15
CA THR A 23 2.52 6.98 -13.29
C THR A 23 1.56 7.97 -13.94
N LEU A 24 1.42 9.15 -13.35
CA LEU A 24 0.62 10.23 -13.92
C LEU A 24 1.37 10.91 -15.07
N ASN A 25 0.64 11.29 -16.12
CA ASN A 25 1.19 12.11 -17.20
C ASN A 25 1.35 13.59 -16.81
N GLY A 26 0.65 14.03 -15.76
CA GLY A 26 0.70 15.39 -15.23
C GLY A 26 -0.18 15.55 -14.00
N GLY A 27 -0.06 16.70 -13.34
CA GLY A 27 -0.75 16.99 -12.09
C GLY A 27 -0.05 16.40 -10.87
N GLU A 28 -0.68 16.59 -9.71
CA GLU A 28 -0.09 16.28 -8.41
C GLU A 28 -1.06 15.51 -7.53
N VAL A 29 -0.53 14.56 -6.76
CA VAL A 29 -1.25 13.84 -5.72
C VAL A 29 -0.60 14.20 -4.39
N TRP A 30 -1.43 14.58 -3.42
CA TRP A 30 -0.98 14.99 -2.09
C TRP A 30 -1.65 14.11 -1.03
N LEU A 31 -0.87 13.62 -0.08
CA LEU A 31 -1.32 12.88 1.09
C LEU A 31 -0.79 13.58 2.35
N ASP A 32 -1.67 14.09 3.21
CA ASP A 32 -1.31 14.75 4.46
C ASP A 32 -0.20 15.82 4.32
N GLY A 33 -0.27 16.62 3.25
CA GLY A 33 0.70 17.67 2.93
C GLY A 33 1.99 17.16 2.27
N VAL A 34 2.12 15.86 2.01
CA VAL A 34 3.24 15.26 1.28
C VAL A 34 2.82 14.97 -0.16
N GLN A 35 3.53 15.56 -1.12
CA GLN A 35 3.35 15.22 -2.53
C GLN A 35 3.81 13.78 -2.77
N VAL A 36 2.94 12.93 -3.33
CA VAL A 36 3.20 11.51 -3.60
C VAL A 36 4.10 11.37 -4.82
N ASN A 37 3.73 12.02 -5.92
CA ASN A 37 4.44 11.97 -7.20
C ASN A 37 5.47 13.10 -7.34
N GLN A 38 6.32 13.28 -6.33
CA GLN A 38 7.41 14.28 -6.40
C GLN A 38 8.32 14.01 -7.60
N PRO A 39 8.86 15.05 -8.25
CA PRO A 39 9.78 14.94 -9.37
C PRO A 39 11.19 14.54 -8.90
N LEU A 40 11.28 13.45 -8.13
CA LEU A 40 12.51 12.82 -7.70
C LEU A 40 12.88 11.69 -8.68
N HIS A 41 14.15 11.31 -8.70
CA HIS A 41 14.64 10.24 -9.56
C HIS A 41 15.53 9.24 -8.79
N GLY A 42 15.64 8.03 -9.34
CA GLY A 42 16.49 6.97 -8.81
C GLY A 42 16.19 6.61 -7.36
N GLN A 43 17.24 6.42 -6.55
CA GLN A 43 17.09 5.99 -5.15
C GLN A 43 16.32 6.99 -4.28
N ALA A 44 16.38 8.28 -4.59
CA ALA A 44 15.65 9.30 -3.84
C ALA A 44 14.14 9.11 -3.99
N PHE A 45 13.70 8.83 -5.22
CA PHE A 45 12.31 8.52 -5.51
C PHE A 45 11.85 7.23 -4.82
N GLU A 46 12.63 6.15 -4.91
CA GLU A 46 12.31 4.88 -4.27
C GLU A 46 12.13 5.00 -2.75
N ARG A 47 13.04 5.73 -2.08
CA ARG A 47 12.93 5.97 -0.63
C ARG A 47 11.69 6.79 -0.29
N HIS A 48 11.41 7.82 -1.08
CA HIS A 48 10.22 8.67 -0.91
C HIS A 48 8.93 7.85 -1.05
N ILE A 49 8.74 7.17 -2.18
CA ILE A 49 7.48 6.48 -2.44
C ILE A 49 7.24 5.31 -1.49
N ASN A 50 8.30 4.59 -1.09
CA ASN A 50 8.17 3.52 -0.10
C ASN A 50 7.73 4.05 1.26
N LYS A 51 8.15 5.25 1.67
CA LYS A 51 7.69 5.88 2.91
C LYS A 51 6.22 6.30 2.81
N VAL A 52 5.83 6.93 1.71
CA VAL A 52 4.43 7.36 1.49
C VAL A 52 3.49 6.15 1.45
N ARG A 53 3.87 5.05 0.77
CA ARG A 53 3.07 3.82 0.71
C ARG A 53 2.85 3.14 2.07
N GLN A 54 3.71 3.35 3.06
CA GLN A 54 3.47 2.82 4.42
C GLN A 54 2.28 3.49 5.13
N GLN A 55 1.83 4.65 4.63
CA GLN A 55 0.64 5.37 5.11
C GLN A 55 -0.63 5.03 4.31
N MET A 56 -0.51 4.29 3.20
CA MET A 56 -1.63 3.94 2.33
C MET A 56 -1.79 2.42 2.20
N GLY A 57 -2.92 1.90 2.66
CA GLY A 57 -3.30 0.52 2.39
C GLY A 57 -3.90 0.36 0.99
N MET A 58 -3.56 -0.71 0.27
CA MET A 58 -4.24 -1.09 -0.96
C MET A 58 -4.64 -2.56 -0.92
N VAL A 59 -5.89 -2.83 -1.28
CA VAL A 59 -6.43 -4.18 -1.49
C VAL A 59 -6.69 -4.37 -2.98
N PHE A 60 -6.20 -5.47 -3.54
CA PHE A 60 -6.31 -5.77 -4.96
C PHE A 60 -7.51 -6.68 -5.23
N GLN A 61 -8.09 -6.58 -6.44
CA GLN A 61 -9.22 -7.42 -6.86
C GLN A 61 -8.85 -8.91 -6.93
N HIS A 62 -7.64 -9.22 -7.40
CA HIS A 62 -7.05 -10.55 -7.27
C HIS A 62 -6.14 -10.56 -6.05
N PHE A 63 -6.23 -11.60 -5.23
CA PHE A 63 -5.46 -11.69 -3.99
C PHE A 63 -3.95 -11.74 -4.29
N ASN A 64 -3.25 -10.68 -3.94
CA ASN A 64 -1.78 -10.59 -4.02
C ASN A 64 -1.14 -11.05 -2.70
N LEU A 65 -1.49 -12.27 -2.27
CA LEU A 65 -0.86 -12.91 -1.12
C LEU A 65 0.46 -13.57 -1.55
N PHE A 66 1.40 -13.67 -0.62
CA PHE A 66 2.63 -14.43 -0.82
C PHE A 66 2.33 -15.93 -0.58
N PRO A 67 2.31 -16.77 -1.63
CA PRO A 67 1.79 -18.14 -1.54
C PRO A 67 2.71 -19.08 -0.77
N HIS A 68 3.98 -18.71 -0.61
CA HIS A 68 5.00 -19.47 0.12
C HIS A 68 5.02 -19.11 1.61
N LEU A 69 4.13 -18.23 2.07
CA LEU A 69 4.03 -17.77 3.45
C LEU A 69 2.68 -18.16 4.05
N THR A 70 2.69 -18.44 5.34
CA THR A 70 1.46 -18.61 6.13
C THR A 70 0.68 -17.29 6.24
N VAL A 71 -0.56 -17.37 6.72
CA VAL A 71 -1.41 -16.18 6.94
C VAL A 71 -0.75 -15.19 7.92
N ILE A 72 -0.21 -15.69 9.04
CA ILE A 72 0.50 -14.86 10.02
C ILE A 72 1.75 -14.23 9.41
N GLU A 73 2.52 -14.97 8.62
CA GLU A 73 3.70 -14.41 7.95
C GLU A 73 3.32 -13.31 6.96
N ASN A 74 2.29 -13.53 6.13
CA ASN A 74 1.76 -12.50 5.21
C ASN A 74 1.41 -11.20 5.94
N ILE A 75 0.76 -11.28 7.11
CA ILE A 75 0.34 -10.10 7.89
C ILE A 75 1.54 -9.42 8.58
N THR A 76 2.45 -10.21 9.15
CA THR A 76 3.56 -9.70 9.98
C THR A 76 4.77 -9.20 9.20
N MET A 77 4.96 -9.62 7.94
CA MET A 77 6.12 -9.23 7.13
C MET A 77 6.31 -7.71 7.03
N GLY A 78 5.25 -6.97 6.69
CA GLY A 78 5.31 -5.51 6.56
C GLY A 78 5.71 -4.80 7.86
N PRO A 79 4.98 -5.02 8.97
CA PRO A 79 5.33 -4.47 10.28
C PRO A 79 6.76 -4.76 10.74
N VAL A 80 7.24 -5.99 10.55
CA VAL A 80 8.59 -6.38 10.99
C VAL A 80 9.67 -5.74 10.13
N ILE A 81 9.56 -5.85 8.80
CA ILE A 81 10.63 -5.45 7.88
C ILE A 81 10.67 -3.93 7.70
N LEU A 82 9.51 -3.28 7.58
CA LEU A 82 9.42 -1.85 7.24
C LEU A 82 9.31 -0.94 8.46
N LYS A 83 8.67 -1.40 9.54
CA LYS A 83 8.48 -0.62 10.76
C LYS A 83 9.39 -1.04 11.92
N GLY A 84 10.21 -2.07 11.73
CA GLY A 84 11.11 -2.59 12.77
C GLY A 84 10.36 -3.15 13.99
N MET A 85 9.10 -3.53 13.84
CA MET A 85 8.29 -4.05 14.94
C MET A 85 8.86 -5.37 15.45
N PRO A 86 9.03 -5.56 16.78
CA PRO A 86 9.42 -6.85 17.34
C PRO A 86 8.48 -7.95 16.88
N LYS A 87 9.04 -9.14 16.60
CA LYS A 87 8.25 -10.28 16.08
C LYS A 87 7.09 -10.68 17.00
N ALA A 88 7.26 -10.54 18.31
CA ALA A 88 6.21 -10.83 19.29
C ALA A 88 5.02 -9.87 19.14
N ASP A 89 5.29 -8.57 19.09
CA ASP A 89 4.27 -7.52 18.94
C ASP A 89 3.56 -7.63 17.58
N ALA A 90 4.31 -7.91 16.51
CA ALA A 90 3.74 -8.11 15.19
C ALA A 90 2.78 -9.32 15.16
N LYS A 91 3.15 -10.43 15.81
CA LYS A 91 2.26 -11.59 15.93
C LYS A 91 1.01 -11.28 16.74
N ALA A 92 1.13 -10.56 17.84
CA ALA A 92 -0.02 -10.15 18.65
C ALA A 92 -0.99 -9.28 17.82
N LEU A 93 -0.47 -8.28 17.11
CA LEU A 93 -1.26 -7.46 16.18
C LEU A 93 -1.92 -8.30 15.08
N ALA A 94 -1.19 -9.25 14.50
CA ALA A 94 -1.73 -10.12 13.46
C ALA A 94 -2.89 -10.99 13.98
N HIS A 95 -2.78 -11.52 15.19
CA HIS A 95 -3.87 -12.27 15.82
C HIS A 95 -5.09 -11.38 16.10
N GLU A 96 -4.90 -10.15 16.59
CA GLU A 96 -5.99 -9.20 16.79
C GLU A 96 -6.73 -8.89 15.48
N LEU A 97 -5.98 -8.64 14.40
CA LEU A 97 -6.55 -8.37 13.08
C LEU A 97 -7.29 -9.58 12.52
N LEU A 98 -6.75 -10.79 12.70
CA LEU A 98 -7.42 -12.03 12.29
C LEU A 98 -8.72 -12.25 13.04
N SER A 99 -8.76 -11.99 14.35
CA SER A 99 -9.99 -12.08 15.15
C SER A 99 -11.06 -11.07 14.74
N LYS A 100 -10.70 -9.97 14.07
CA LYS A 100 -11.66 -8.96 13.58
C LYS A 100 -12.31 -9.34 12.25
N VAL A 101 -11.64 -10.16 11.44
CA VAL A 101 -12.10 -10.55 10.09
C VAL A 101 -12.53 -12.02 10.01
N GLY A 102 -12.43 -12.75 11.12
CA GLY A 102 -12.88 -14.13 11.31
C GLY A 102 -14.21 -14.22 12.02
#